data_AF-A0A1G1H663-F1
#
_entry.id   AF-A0A1G1H663-F1
#
_cell.length_a   1.000
_cell.length_b   1.000
_cell.length_c   1.000
_cell.angle_alpha   90.00
_cell.angle_beta   90.00
_cell.angle_gamma   90.00
#
_symmetry.space_group_name_H-M   'P 1'
#
loop_
_entity.id
_entity.type
_entity.pdbx_description
1 polymer ?
#
loop_
_entity_poly.entity_id
_entity_poly.type
_entity_poly.pdbx_seq_one_letter_code
_entity_poly.pdbx_strand_id
1 'polypeptide(L)'
;MPDLTPTKLFLKDIDALASNRPVQGKILKALAFLQENPFHPGLHLERIINDPSAWSVRVDRRYRISIDPKTYQSSGGPDWNKGIILLRILVHDDLYKKPR
;
A
#
# COMPACT_ATOMS: atom_id res chain seq x y z
N MET A 1 -5.69 -13.16 -9.01
CA MET A 1 -5.24 -11.78 -8.77
C MET A 1 -6.14 -11.18 -7.71
N PRO A 2 -5.62 -10.70 -6.58
CA PRO A 2 -6.43 -10.04 -5.56
C PRO A 2 -7.13 -8.82 -6.13
N ASP A 3 -8.34 -8.57 -5.67
CA ASP A 3 -9.05 -7.32 -5.92
C ASP A 3 -8.42 -6.18 -5.10
N LEU A 4 -8.23 -5.02 -5.73
CA LEU A 4 -7.68 -3.84 -5.08
C LEU A 4 -8.82 -2.86 -4.81
N THR A 5 -9.23 -2.73 -3.55
CA THR A 5 -10.34 -1.85 -3.16
C THR A 5 -9.80 -0.54 -2.57
N PRO A 6 -9.88 0.60 -3.28
CA PRO A 6 -9.42 1.87 -2.75
C PRO A 6 -10.38 2.45 -1.72
N THR A 7 -9.83 3.02 -0.65
CA THR A 7 -10.60 3.83 0.29
C THR A 7 -10.75 5.27 -0.19
N LYS A 8 -11.69 6.02 0.42
CA LYS A 8 -11.86 7.46 0.15
C LYS A 8 -10.60 8.28 0.39
N LEU A 9 -9.79 7.91 1.39
CA LEU A 9 -8.55 8.63 1.70
C LEU A 9 -7.47 8.35 0.66
N PHE A 10 -7.35 7.10 0.20
CA PHE A 10 -6.46 6.75 -0.90
C PHE A 10 -6.79 7.53 -2.18
N LEU A 11 -8.08 7.62 -2.54
CA LEU A 11 -8.50 8.39 -3.72
C LEU A 11 -8.13 9.87 -3.59
N LYS A 12 -8.33 10.47 -2.42
CA LYS A 12 -7.88 11.86 -2.16
C LYS A 12 -6.37 12.03 -2.32
N ASP A 13 -5.58 11.04 -1.88
CA ASP A 13 -4.13 11.11 -2.01
C ASP A 13 -3.67 10.98 -3.48
N ILE A 14 -4.38 10.16 -4.29
CA ILE A 14 -4.17 10.09 -5.75
C ILE A 14 -4.48 11.44 -6.40
N ASP A 15 -5.60 12.07 -6.05
CA ASP A 15 -6.01 13.37 -6.59
C ASP A 15 -4.99 14.46 -6.23
N ALA A 16 -4.47 14.46 -5.00
CA ALA A 16 -3.42 15.39 -4.57
C ALA A 16 -2.11 15.22 -5.36
N LEU A 17 -1.84 14.02 -5.87
CA LEU A 17 -0.68 13.70 -6.69
C LEU A 17 -0.96 13.77 -8.19
N ALA A 18 -2.16 14.23 -8.60
CA ALA A 18 -2.61 14.18 -9.98
C ALA A 18 -1.69 14.93 -10.97
N SER A 19 -1.06 16.01 -10.51
CA SER A 19 -0.15 16.83 -11.31
C SER A 19 1.27 16.23 -11.42
N ASN A 20 1.62 15.22 -10.63
CA ASN A 20 2.96 14.63 -10.58
C ASN A 20 3.04 13.33 -11.41
N ARG A 21 3.10 13.49 -12.74
CA ARG A 21 3.15 12.37 -13.70
C ARG A 21 4.22 11.31 -13.38
N PRO A 22 5.47 11.68 -13.00
CA PRO A 22 6.48 10.68 -12.64
C PRO A 22 6.07 9.81 -11.45
N VAL A 23 5.41 10.37 -10.43
CA VAL A 23 4.95 9.62 -9.26
C VAL A 23 3.75 8.74 -9.62
N GLN A 24 2.82 9.24 -10.43
CA GLN A 24 1.68 8.46 -10.91
C GLN A 24 2.10 7.17 -11.63
N GLY A 25 3.06 7.26 -12.56
CA GLY A 25 3.56 6.08 -13.27
C GLY A 25 4.14 5.02 -12.33
N LYS A 26 4.80 5.44 -11.25
CA LYS A 26 5.32 4.52 -10.22
C LYS A 26 4.20 3.93 -9.36
N ILE A 27 3.17 4.70 -9.03
CA ILE A 27 1.99 4.21 -8.30
C ILE A 27 1.30 3.14 -9.14
N LEU A 28 1.03 3.41 -10.42
CA LEU A 28 0.42 2.44 -11.32
C LEU A 28 1.24 1.16 -11.43
N LYS A 29 2.56 1.28 -11.55
CA LYS A 29 3.47 0.12 -11.54
C LYS A 29 3.37 -0.68 -10.25
N ALA A 30 3.34 -0.02 -9.10
CA ALA A 30 3.19 -0.68 -7.81
C ALA A 30 1.83 -1.38 -7.67
N LEU A 31 0.75 -0.76 -8.12
CA LEU A 31 -0.59 -1.37 -8.13
C LEU A 31 -0.64 -2.58 -9.07
N ALA A 32 -0.04 -2.50 -10.26
CA ALA A 32 0.03 -3.62 -11.18
C ALA A 32 0.78 -4.81 -10.57
N PHE A 33 1.93 -4.58 -9.94
CA PHE A 33 2.64 -5.61 -9.19
C PHE A 33 1.81 -6.17 -8.05
N LEU A 34 1.11 -5.32 -7.29
CA LEU A 34 0.28 -5.77 -6.17
C LEU A 34 -0.88 -6.66 -6.63
N GLN A 35 -1.48 -6.36 -7.79
CA GLN A 35 -2.56 -7.16 -8.38
C GLN A 35 -2.05 -8.47 -9.00
N GLU A 36 -0.85 -8.47 -9.58
CA GLU A 36 -0.26 -9.66 -10.21
C GLU A 36 0.39 -10.60 -9.19
N ASN A 37 1.23 -10.05 -8.32
CA ASN A 37 1.99 -10.77 -7.30
C ASN A 37 2.25 -9.84 -6.09
N PRO A 38 1.43 -9.94 -5.03
CA PRO A 38 1.63 -9.18 -3.79
C PRO A 38 3.01 -9.32 -3.14
N PHE A 39 3.72 -10.41 -3.43
CA PHE A 39 5.06 -10.70 -2.92
C PHE A 39 6.18 -10.31 -3.90
N HIS A 40 5.86 -9.53 -4.94
CA HIS A 40 6.85 -9.08 -5.90
C HIS A 40 7.99 -8.32 -5.16
N PRO A 41 9.27 -8.64 -5.41
CA PRO A 41 10.39 -8.14 -4.61
C PRO A 41 10.51 -6.61 -4.63
N GLY A 42 10.06 -5.96 -5.72
CA GLY A 42 10.02 -4.50 -5.82
C GLY A 42 9.00 -3.81 -4.91
N LEU A 43 8.01 -4.53 -4.37
CA LEU A 43 7.00 -3.99 -3.46
C LEU A 43 7.53 -3.84 -2.04
N HIS A 44 8.54 -4.63 -1.63
CA HIS A 44 9.05 -4.60 -0.25
C HIS A 44 7.92 -4.56 0.80
N LEU A 45 7.01 -5.53 0.74
CA LEU A 45 5.87 -5.62 1.64
C LEU A 45 6.36 -5.72 3.09
N GLU A 46 5.99 -4.75 3.91
CA GLU A 46 6.42 -4.66 5.31
C GLU A 46 5.27 -4.18 6.22
N ARG A 47 5.28 -4.60 7.47
CA ARG A 47 4.28 -4.17 8.46
C ARG A 47 4.62 -2.76 8.94
N ILE A 48 3.62 -1.88 9.05
CA ILE A 48 3.84 -0.50 9.51
C ILE A 48 4.07 -0.55 11.03
N ILE A 49 5.15 0.11 11.49
CA ILE A 49 5.51 0.10 12.92
C ILE A 49 4.50 0.87 13.77
N ASN A 50 4.03 2.02 13.27
CA ASN A 50 3.10 2.88 13.98
C ASN A 50 1.64 2.39 13.96
N ASP A 51 1.29 1.54 13.00
CA ASP A 51 -0.03 0.96 12.87
C ASP A 51 0.11 -0.54 12.63
N PRO A 52 0.10 -1.35 13.70
CA PRO A 52 0.25 -2.79 13.58
C PRO A 52 -0.86 -3.44 12.74
N SER A 53 -2.00 -2.78 12.52
CA SER A 53 -3.05 -3.34 11.67
C SER A 53 -2.77 -3.18 10.18
N ALA A 54 -1.91 -2.22 9.81
CA ALA A 54 -1.64 -1.88 8.42
C ALA A 54 -0.25 -2.33 7.95
N TRP A 55 -0.16 -2.54 6.65
CA TRP A 55 1.06 -2.91 5.94
C TRP A 55 1.41 -1.83 4.92
N SER A 56 2.64 -1.81 4.44
CA SER A 56 3.06 -0.89 3.41
C SER A 56 3.77 -1.58 2.27
N VAL A 57 3.57 -1.06 1.07
CA VAL A 57 4.33 -1.42 -0.12
C VAL A 57 4.99 -0.19 -0.72
N ARG A 58 6.13 -0.43 -1.36
CA ARG A 58 7.00 0.57 -1.92
C ARG A 58 6.52 1.04 -3.29
N VAL A 59 6.39 2.36 -3.41
CA VAL A 59 6.23 3.04 -4.70
C VAL A 59 7.59 3.50 -5.20
N ASP A 60 8.33 4.21 -4.35
CA ASP A 60 9.72 4.60 -4.65
C ASP A 60 10.54 4.82 -3.36
N ARG A 61 11.60 5.63 -3.39
CA ARG A 61 12.36 5.95 -2.17
C ARG A 61 11.52 6.75 -1.17
N ARG A 62 10.67 7.66 -1.64
CA ARG A 62 9.89 8.59 -0.82
C ARG A 62 8.51 8.07 -0.47
N TYR A 63 7.78 7.54 -1.45
CA TYR A 63 6.36 7.19 -1.29
C TYR A 63 6.15 5.71 -0.98
N ARG A 64 5.10 5.43 -0.21
CA ARG A 64 4.56 4.12 0.13
C ARG A 64 3.04 4.13 -0.03
N ILE A 65 2.47 2.97 -0.32
CA ILE A 65 1.03 2.74 -0.23
C ILE A 65 0.79 1.94 1.04
N SER A 66 -0.05 2.45 1.94
CA SER A 66 -0.54 1.71 3.09
C SER A 66 -1.71 0.82 2.64
N ILE A 67 -1.70 -0.44 3.08
CA ILE A 67 -2.66 -1.47 2.70
C ILE A 67 -3.07 -2.34 3.89
N ASP A 68 -4.21 -3.00 3.77
CA ASP A 68 -4.71 -4.02 4.72
C ASP A 68 -5.25 -5.21 3.91
N PRO A 69 -4.96 -6.47 4.29
CA PRO A 69 -5.65 -7.61 3.71
C PRO A 69 -7.16 -7.52 3.97
N LYS A 70 -7.96 -7.90 2.98
CA LYS A 70 -9.42 -8.00 3.16
C LYS A 70 -9.82 -9.15 4.08
N THR A 71 -8.99 -10.18 4.14
CA THR A 71 -9.23 -11.41 4.92
C THR A 71 -7.93 -11.94 5.50
N TYR A 72 -8.03 -12.60 6.64
CA TYR A 72 -6.93 -13.32 7.27
C TYR A 72 -7.16 -14.83 7.15
N GLN A 73 -6.08 -15.58 7.00
CA GLN A 73 -6.07 -17.04 7.02
C GLN A 73 -6.41 -17.56 8.42
N SER A 74 -6.83 -18.81 8.53
CA SER A 74 -7.11 -19.45 9.83
C SER A 74 -5.89 -19.50 10.77
N SER A 75 -4.68 -19.42 10.20
CA SER A 75 -3.40 -19.31 10.93
C SER A 75 -3.13 -17.91 11.51
N GLY A 76 -4.00 -16.92 11.23
CA GLY A 76 -3.84 -15.52 11.64
C GLY A 76 -2.98 -14.67 10.69
N GLY A 77 -2.45 -15.26 9.61
CA GLY A 77 -1.70 -14.53 8.59
C GLY A 77 -2.58 -13.76 7.61
N PRO A 78 -2.11 -12.64 7.03
CA PRO A 78 -2.83 -11.92 5.99
C PRO A 78 -3.00 -12.77 4.72
N ASP A 79 -4.21 -12.82 4.13
CA ASP A 79 -4.45 -13.48 2.84
C ASP A 79 -4.41 -12.47 1.69
N TRP A 80 -3.19 -12.22 1.21
CA TRP A 80 -2.92 -11.28 0.13
C TRP A 80 -3.50 -11.69 -1.23
N ASN A 81 -3.97 -12.93 -1.39
CA ASN A 81 -4.50 -13.43 -2.67
C ASN A 81 -6.01 -13.19 -2.84
N LYS A 82 -6.73 -12.88 -1.75
CA LYS A 82 -8.20 -12.70 -1.79
C LYS A 82 -8.60 -11.27 -2.11
N GLY A 83 -7.94 -10.29 -1.51
CA GLY A 83 -8.23 -8.88 -1.73
C GLY A 83 -7.40 -7.99 -0.82
N ILE A 84 -7.14 -6.78 -1.30
CA ILE A 84 -6.27 -5.82 -0.64
C ILE A 84 -7.00 -4.49 -0.62
N ILE A 85 -7.09 -3.89 0.56
CA ILE A 85 -7.69 -2.58 0.77
C ILE A 85 -6.55 -1.55 0.65
N LEU A 86 -6.68 -0.58 -0.26
CA LEU A 86 -5.72 0.50 -0.41
C LEU A 86 -6.11 1.66 0.50
N LEU A 87 -5.34 1.87 1.57
CA LEU A 87 -5.69 2.79 2.65
C LEU A 87 -5.26 4.23 2.34
N ARG A 88 -3.96 4.45 2.07
CA ARG A 88 -3.36 5.80 1.96
C ARG A 88 -2.12 5.77 1.07
N ILE A 89 -1.74 6.91 0.51
CA ILE A 89 -0.37 7.13 0.01
C ILE A 89 0.36 8.02 1.01
N LEU A 90 1.48 7.53 1.52
CA LEU A 90 2.24 8.18 2.58
C LEU A 90 3.70 8.38 2.15
N VAL A 91 4.37 9.36 2.74
CA VAL A 91 5.83 9.42 2.67
C VAL A 91 6.44 8.50 3.72
N HIS A 92 7.64 7.99 3.44
CA HIS A 92 8.35 7.07 4.32
C HIS A 92 8.37 7.57 5.77
N ASP A 93 8.75 8.82 6.00
CA ASP A 93 8.85 9.37 7.36
C ASP A 93 7.54 9.33 8.14
N ASP A 94 6.39 9.49 7.48
CA ASP A 94 5.09 9.48 8.16
C ASP A 94 4.70 8.08 8.67
N LEU A 95 5.30 7.02 8.10
CA LEU A 95 5.14 5.65 8.59
C LEU A 95 5.99 5.33 9.82
N TYR A 96 7.04 6.11 10.07
CA TYR A 96 8.05 5.84 11.11
C TYR A 96 8.13 6.94 12.19
N LYS A 97 7.42 8.06 12.05
CA LYS A 97 7.30 9.08 13.11
C LYS A 97 6.53 8.51 14.29
N LYS A 98 7.19 8.24 15.41
CA LYS A 98 6.50 7.95 16.68
C LYS A 98 5.57 9.13 17.01
N PRO A 99 4.28 8.91 17.30
CA PRO A 99 3.48 9.98 17.91
C PRO A 99 4.20 10.41 19.19
N ARG A 100 4.45 11.71 19.33
CA ARG A 100 4.98 12.30 20.57
C ARG A 100 3.89 12.38 21.62
#